data_AF-A0A533VC30-F1
#
_entry.id   AF-A0A533VC30-F1
#
_cell.length_a   1.000
_cell.length_b   1.000
_cell.length_c   1.000
_cell.angle_alpha   90.00
_cell.angle_beta   90.00
_cell.angle_gamma   90.00
#
_symmetry.space_group_name_H-M   'P 1'
#
loop_
_entity.id
_entity.type
_entity.pdbx_description
1 polymer ?
#
loop_
_entity_poly.entity_id
_entity_poly.type
_entity_poly.pdbx_seq_one_letter_code
_entity_poly.pdbx_strand_id
1 'polypeptide(L)' 'MLKTIGTGRAYPTRELLTKLGAYGYGHKQLLKAQKRGLVARKSVKNKVFNKLTEDGKKLVKLAKEIGV' A
#
# COMPACT_ATOMS: atom_id res chain seq x y z
N MET A 1 4.79 6.75 -13.57
CA MET A 1 5.00 7.49 -12.31
C MET A 1 4.25 6.81 -11.15
N LEU A 2 4.84 5.80 -10.54
CA LEU A 2 4.29 5.15 -9.33
C LEU A 2 4.58 6.05 -8.12
N LYS A 3 3.62 6.90 -7.73
CA LYS A 3 3.64 7.61 -6.44
C LYS A 3 3.53 6.57 -5.32
N THR A 4 4.67 5.97 -4.99
CA THR A 4 4.79 4.82 -4.11
C THR A 4 4.39 5.22 -2.69
N ILE A 5 3.77 4.29 -1.97
CA ILE A 5 3.46 4.37 -0.54
C ILE A 5 4.78 4.30 0.26
N GLY A 6 5.70 5.22 0.02
CA GLY A 6 7.09 5.09 0.46
C GLY A 6 7.39 5.73 1.81
N THR A 7 6.58 6.66 2.28
CA THR A 7 7.01 7.63 3.29
C THR A 7 6.36 7.42 4.64
N GLY A 8 6.41 6.21 5.21
CA GLY A 8 6.08 5.93 6.63
C GLY A 8 4.66 6.27 7.13
N ARG A 9 3.86 6.96 6.30
CA ARG A 9 2.53 7.48 6.57
C ARG A 9 1.53 6.40 6.23
N ALA A 10 0.64 6.14 7.17
CA ALA A 10 -0.52 5.30 6.92
C ALA A 10 -1.52 6.11 6.11
N TYR A 11 -1.98 5.60 4.97
CA TYR A 11 -2.95 6.27 4.12
C TYR A 11 -4.32 5.62 4.24
N PRO A 12 -5.41 6.41 4.38
CA PRO A 12 -6.76 5.89 4.23
C PRO A 12 -6.92 5.17 2.90
N THR A 13 -7.62 4.03 2.89
CA THR A 13 -7.79 3.18 1.71
C THR A 13 -8.29 3.96 0.49
N ARG A 14 -9.29 4.84 0.70
CA ARG A 14 -9.84 5.67 -0.38
C ARG A 14 -8.80 6.61 -0.97
N GLU A 15 -8.14 7.42 -0.13
CA GLU A 15 -7.09 8.36 -0.56
C GLU A 15 -5.94 7.65 -1.26
N LEU A 16 -5.54 6.49 -0.73
CA LEU A 16 -4.46 5.71 -1.28
C LEU A 16 -4.78 5.24 -2.70
N LEU A 17 -5.96 4.64 -2.89
CA LEU A 17 -6.39 4.15 -4.19
C LEU A 17 -6.57 5.29 -5.19
N THR A 18 -7.13 6.42 -4.76
CA THR A 18 -7.23 7.62 -5.60
C THR A 18 -5.85 8.11 -6.04
N LYS A 19 -4.87 8.19 -5.13
CA LYS A 19 -3.49 8.62 -5.46
C LYS A 19 -2.77 7.67 -6.41
N LEU A 20 -3.08 6.38 -6.34
CA LEU A 20 -2.50 5.35 -7.21
C LEU A 20 -3.27 5.20 -8.54
N GLY A 21 -4.37 5.92 -8.75
CA GLY A 21 -5.27 5.71 -9.89
C GLY A 21 -5.97 4.35 -9.88
N ALA A 22 -5.96 3.66 -8.73
CA ALA A 22 -6.39 2.27 -8.58
C ALA A 22 -7.76 2.13 -7.90
N TYR A 23 -8.59 3.16 -7.96
CA TYR A 23 -9.93 3.16 -7.37
C TYR A 23 -10.79 2.06 -8.01
N GLY A 24 -11.44 1.23 -7.19
CA GLY A 24 -12.15 0.02 -7.65
C GLY A 24 -11.30 -1.25 -7.60
N TYR A 25 -10.23 -1.36 -8.41
CA TYR A 25 -9.48 -2.63 -8.54
C TYR A 25 -8.37 -2.81 -7.48
N GLY A 26 -7.75 -1.72 -7.01
CA GLY A 26 -6.62 -1.79 -6.09
C GLY A 26 -7.00 -2.28 -4.69
N HIS A 27 -8.28 -2.27 -4.33
CA HIS A 27 -8.75 -2.79 -3.05
C HIS A 27 -8.45 -4.29 -2.88
N LYS A 28 -8.70 -5.10 -3.91
CA LYS A 28 -8.39 -6.54 -3.90
C LYS A 28 -6.88 -6.77 -3.76
N GLN A 29 -6.06 -5.92 -4.38
CA GLN A 29 -4.61 -6.02 -4.27
C GLN A 29 -4.09 -5.65 -2.88
N LEU A 30 -4.68 -4.64 -2.22
CA LEU A 30 -4.36 -4.32 -0.83
C LEU A 30 -4.71 -5.46 0.13
N LEU A 31 -5.85 -6.13 -0.08
CA LEU A 31 -6.23 -7.31 0.70
C LEU A 31 -5.25 -8.47 0.49
N LYS A 32 -4.85 -8.74 -0.76
CA LYS A 32 -3.83 -9.77 -1.06
C LYS A 32 -2.47 -9.42 -0.45
N ALA A 33 -2.05 -8.16 -0.56
CA ALA A 33 -0.81 -7.67 0.03
C ALA A 33 -0.82 -7.73 1.57
N GLN A 34 -1.98 -7.49 2.19
CA GLN A 34 -2.17 -7.69 3.63
C GLN A 34 -2.00 -9.16 4.02
N LYS A 35 -2.65 -10.08 3.29
CA LYS A 35 -2.50 -11.54 3.53
C LYS A 35 -1.05 -12.02 3.38
N ARG A 36 -0.27 -11.36 2.53
CA ARG A 36 1.16 -11.63 2.32
C ARG A 36 2.09 -10.92 3.32
N GLY A 37 1.55 -10.18 4.29
CA GLY A 37 2.36 -9.45 5.27
C GLY A 37 3.09 -8.23 4.72
N LEU A 38 2.81 -7.78 3.49
CA LEU A 38 3.48 -6.64 2.85
C LEU A 38 2.83 -5.30 3.21
N VAL A 39 1.54 -5.33 3.59
CA VAL A 39 0.75 -4.15 3.95
C VAL A 39 0.07 -4.37 5.30
N ALA A 40 0.38 -3.52 6.27
CA ALA A 40 -0.37 -3.45 7.52
C ALA A 40 -1.63 -2.61 7.31
N ARG A 41 -2.78 -3.17 7.69
CA ARG A 41 -4.07 -2.46 7.66
C ARG A 41 -4.57 -2.28 9.08
N LYS A 42 -4.88 -1.04 9.44
CA LYS A 42 -5.42 -0.70 10.77
C LYS A 42 -6.71 0.08 10.61
N SER A 43 -7.78 -0.43 11.21
CA SER A 43 -9.04 0.29 11.33
C SER A 43 -8.95 1.24 12.51
N VAL A 44 -9.18 2.53 12.26
CA VAL A 44 -9.25 3.57 13.29
C VAL A 44 -10.55 4.32 13.09
N LYS A 45 -11.46 4.23 14.06
CA LYS A 45 -12.86 4.69 13.94
C LYS A 45 -13.51 4.05 12.69
N ASN A 46 -13.98 4.85 11.73
CA ASN A 46 -14.60 4.39 10.48
C ASN A 46 -13.66 4.38 9.27
N LYS A 47 -12.35 4.55 9.46
CA LYS A 47 -11.38 4.58 8.35
C LYS A 47 -10.38 3.45 8.46
N VAL A 48 -10.15 2.76 7.34
CA VAL A 48 -9.10 1.74 7.22
C VAL A 48 -7.86 2.39 6.62
N PHE A 49 -6.79 2.43 7.41
CA PHE A 49 -5.48 2.94 7.02
C PHE A 49 -4.58 1.79 6.57
N ASN A 50 -3.74 2.05 5.57
CA ASN A 50 -2.82 1.09 4.99
C ASN A 50 -1.40 1.67 5.05
N LYS A 51 -0.45 0.86 5.50
CA LYS A 51 0.97 1.20 5.58
C LYS A 51 1.79 0.02 5.09
N LEU A 52 2.90 0.25 4.40
CA LEU A 52 3.85 -0.82 4.10
C LEU A 52 4.50 -1.32 5.39
N THR A 53 4.61 -2.64 5.51
CA THR A 53 5.46 -3.28 6.53
C THR A 53 6.93 -3.12 6.14
N GLU A 54 7.85 -3.50 7.02
CA GLU A 54 9.28 -3.49 6.68
C GLU A 54 9.59 -4.40 5.48
N ASP A 55 8.94 -5.56 5.39
CA ASP A 55 9.08 -6.47 4.25
C ASP A 55 8.47 -5.87 2.98
N GLY A 56 7.30 -5.23 3.09
CA GLY A 56 6.70 -4.49 2.00
C GLY A 56 7.61 -3.37 1.45
N LYS A 57 8.32 -2.66 2.34
CA LYS A 57 9.30 -1.63 1.92
C LYS A 57 10.51 -2.23 1.22
N LYS A 58 11.08 -3.32 1.76
CA LYS A 58 12.22 -4.02 1.14
C LYS A 58 11.87 -4.50 -0.27
N LEU A 59 10.67 -5.05 -0.45
CA LEU A 59 10.21 -5.55 -1.74
C LEU A 59 9.97 -4.42 -2.75
N VAL A 60 9.41 -3.29 -2.32
CA VAL A 60 9.30 -2.09 -3.16
C VAL A 60 10.67 -1.52 -3.53
N LYS A 61 11.63 -1.54 -2.60
CA LYS A 61 13.01 -1.10 -2.86
C LYS A 61 13.66 -2.01 -3.91
N LEU A 62 13.54 -3.33 -3.74
CA LEU A 62 14.03 -4.32 -4.68
C LEU A 62 13.40 -4.15 -6.07
N ALA A 63 12.08 -3.93 -6.16
CA ALA A 63 11.41 -3.68 -7.44
C ALA A 63 11.97 -2.45 -8.16
N LYS A 64 12.24 -1.37 -7.41
CA LYS A 64 12.88 -0.16 -7.96
C LYS A 64 14.31 -0.42 -8.45
N GLU A 65 15.09 -1.23 -7.72
CA GLU A 65 16.45 -1.60 -8.11
C GLU A 65 16.47 -2.48 -9.37
N ILE A 66 15.45 -3.35 -9.54
CA ILE A 66 15.28 -4.19 -10.74
C ILE A 66 14.77 -3.39 -11.95
N GLY A 67 14.21 -2.19 -11.75
CA GLY A 67 13.75 -1.31 -12.83
C GLY A 67 12.33 -1.62 -13.33
N VAL A 68 11.52 -2.32 -12.53
CA VAL A 68 10.08 -2.58 -12.78
C VAL A 68 9.19 -1.62 -12.01
#